data_AF-A0A0F5VIN1-F1
#
_entry.id   AF-A0A0F5VIN1-F1
#
_cell.length_a   1.000
_cell.length_b   1.000
_cell.length_c   1.000
_cell.angle_alpha   90.00
_cell.angle_beta   90.00
_cell.angle_gamma   90.00
#
_symmetry.space_group_name_H-M   'P 1'
#
loop_
_entity.id
_entity.type
_entity.pdbx_description
1 polymer ?
#
loop_
_entity_poly.entity_id
_entity_poly.type
_entity_poly.pdbx_seq_one_letter_code
_entity_poly.pdbx_strand_id
1 'polypeptide(L)'
;MLSEAHLRVERGTDCVCAFLKHHNRSRTEVLLHGLEQIPRKELEYRGSTFTEMDVDAVLARHPEVALVDELPHTNIPGSRNTKRWQDVEELLAAGIDVISTVNIQHLESLGDVVESITGIRQQE
;
A
#
# COMPACT_ATOMS: atom_id res chain seq x y z
N MET A 1 -9.85 -2.89 5.07
CA MET A 1 -9.08 -3.42 3.93
C MET A 1 -9.09 -4.95 3.90
N LEU A 2 -8.36 -5.69 4.75
CA LEU A 2 -8.26 -7.16 4.61
C LEU A 2 -9.61 -7.91 4.72
N SER A 3 -10.50 -7.51 5.63
CA SER A 3 -11.84 -8.10 5.70
C SER A 3 -12.67 -7.88 4.43
N GLU A 4 -12.48 -6.74 3.75
CA GLU A 4 -13.13 -6.47 2.46
C GLU A 4 -12.54 -7.33 1.35
N ALA A 5 -11.21 -7.55 1.36
CA ALA A 5 -10.57 -8.47 0.42
C ALA A 5 -11.16 -9.88 0.51
N HIS A 6 -11.33 -10.41 1.72
CA HIS A 6 -11.97 -11.72 1.92
C HIS A 6 -13.38 -11.76 1.34
N LEU A 7 -14.22 -10.75 1.62
CA LEU A 7 -15.57 -10.67 1.07
C LEU A 7 -15.60 -10.65 -0.46
N ARG A 8 -14.63 -10.01 -1.11
CA ARG A 8 -14.50 -9.96 -2.57
C ARG A 8 -14.04 -11.30 -3.15
N VAL A 9 -13.01 -11.90 -2.55
CA VAL A 9 -12.51 -13.23 -2.95
C VAL A 9 -13.61 -14.30 -2.79
N GLU A 10 -14.38 -14.27 -1.69
CA GLU A 10 -15.53 -15.16 -1.48
C GLU A 10 -16.61 -15.02 -2.55
N ARG A 11 -16.71 -13.85 -3.20
CA ARG A 11 -17.63 -13.58 -4.32
C ARG A 11 -17.01 -13.86 -5.69
N GLY A 12 -15.76 -14.33 -5.73
CA GLY A 12 -15.04 -14.67 -6.96
C GLY A 12 -14.28 -13.53 -7.62
N THR A 13 -14.14 -12.37 -6.97
CA THR A 13 -13.30 -11.28 -7.48
C THR A 13 -11.82 -11.64 -7.39
N ASP A 14 -11.05 -11.47 -8.47
CA ASP A 14 -9.60 -11.66 -8.46
C ASP A 14 -8.90 -10.55 -7.66
N CYS A 15 -8.42 -10.87 -6.45
CA CYS A 15 -7.80 -9.92 -5.54
C CYS A 15 -6.38 -10.36 -5.15
N VAL A 16 -5.44 -9.41 -5.13
CA VAL A 16 -4.08 -9.65 -4.65
C VAL A 16 -3.63 -8.62 -3.63
N CYS A 17 -2.82 -9.06 -2.67
CA CYS A 17 -2.09 -8.17 -1.77
C CYS A 17 -0.81 -7.69 -2.45
N ALA A 18 -0.85 -6.47 -2.97
CA ALA A 18 0.30 -5.85 -3.65
C ALA A 18 1.31 -5.28 -2.65
N PHE A 19 0.83 -4.61 -1.60
CA PHE A 19 1.68 -4.14 -0.51
C PHE A 19 0.88 -3.99 0.78
N LEU A 20 1.41 -4.50 1.89
CA LEU A 20 0.75 -4.46 3.20
C LEU A 20 1.76 -4.25 4.32
N LYS A 21 1.44 -3.44 5.34
CA LYS A 21 2.33 -3.24 6.49
C LYS A 21 1.68 -3.75 7.78
N HIS A 22 2.00 -4.99 8.12
CA HIS A 22 1.40 -5.67 9.27
C HIS A 22 2.09 -5.36 10.62
N HIS A 23 3.28 -4.75 10.64
CA HIS A 23 4.03 -4.41 11.86
C HIS A 23 4.12 -5.55 12.89
N ASN A 24 4.24 -6.81 12.44
CA ASN A 24 4.25 -8.02 13.27
C ASN A 24 3.00 -8.19 14.17
N ARG A 25 1.86 -7.61 13.76
CA ARG A 25 0.59 -7.79 14.46
C ARG A 25 -0.01 -9.13 14.07
N SER A 26 0.00 -10.06 15.02
CA SER A 26 -0.49 -11.44 14.85
C SER A 26 -1.88 -11.54 14.22
N ARG A 27 -2.82 -10.67 14.60
CA ARG A 27 -4.18 -10.66 14.03
C ARG A 27 -4.19 -10.27 12.55
N THR A 28 -3.30 -9.38 12.13
CA THR A 28 -3.19 -8.98 10.72
C THR A 28 -2.60 -10.12 9.90
N GLU A 29 -1.56 -10.80 10.42
CA GLU A 29 -0.95 -11.96 9.77
C GLU A 29 -1.96 -13.09 9.54
N VAL A 30 -2.83 -13.34 10.53
CA VAL A 30 -3.90 -14.34 10.37
C VAL A 30 -4.85 -13.98 9.22
N LEU A 31 -5.19 -12.69 9.07
CA LEU A 31 -6.06 -12.22 7.99
C LEU A 31 -5.38 -12.21 6.62
N LEU A 32 -4.06 -12.39 6.53
CA LEU A 32 -3.36 -12.57 5.24
C LEU A 32 -3.52 -13.99 4.70
N HIS A 33 -3.77 -14.97 5.56
CA HIS A 33 -3.99 -16.34 5.11
C HIS A 33 -5.22 -16.41 4.19
N GLY A 34 -5.06 -17.06 3.05
CA GLY A 34 -6.12 -17.18 2.03
C GLY A 34 -6.17 -16.04 1.02
N LEU A 35 -5.34 -15.00 1.17
CA LEU A 35 -5.17 -13.96 0.16
C LEU A 35 -3.85 -14.18 -0.60
N GLU A 36 -3.90 -14.10 -1.94
CA GLU A 36 -2.70 -14.09 -2.78
C GLU A 36 -1.85 -12.86 -2.45
N GLN A 37 -0.53 -13.00 -2.43
CA GLN A 37 0.40 -11.91 -2.12
C GLN A 37 1.49 -11.82 -3.18
N ILE A 38 1.74 -10.61 -3.68
CA ILE A 38 2.90 -10.34 -4.52
C ILE A 38 4.13 -10.17 -3.61
N PRO A 39 5.25 -10.88 -3.86
CA PRO A 39 6.49 -10.66 -3.15
C PRO A 39 6.94 -9.20 -3.25
N ARG A 40 7.40 -8.64 -2.13
CA ARG A 40 7.92 -7.26 -2.12
C ARG A 40 9.29 -7.20 -2.81
N LYS A 41 9.56 -6.06 -3.44
CA LYS A 41 10.86 -5.76 -4.02
C LYS A 41 11.82 -5.29 -2.94
N GLU A 42 12.99 -5.91 -2.84
CA GLU A 42 14.06 -5.47 -1.95
C GLU A 42 14.88 -4.35 -2.61
N LEU A 43 15.22 -3.33 -1.82
CA LEU A 43 15.98 -2.17 -2.26
C LEU A 43 17.05 -1.84 -1.21
N GLU A 44 18.28 -1.60 -1.64
CA GLU A 44 19.36 -1.12 -0.78
C GLU A 44 19.41 0.40 -0.78
N TYR A 45 19.35 1.00 0.41
CA TYR A 45 19.50 2.45 0.57
C TYR A 45 20.29 2.77 1.83
N ARG A 46 21.35 3.57 1.70
CA ARG A 46 22.25 3.98 2.79
C ARG A 46 22.77 2.80 3.64
N GLY A 47 23.08 1.67 3.00
CA GLY A 47 23.62 0.48 3.66
C GLY A 47 22.59 -0.33 4.46
N SER A 48 21.29 -0.09 4.26
CA SER A 48 20.19 -0.88 4.82
C SER A 48 19.28 -1.39 3.70
N THR A 49 18.71 -2.58 3.89
CA THR A 49 17.73 -3.17 2.97
C THR A 49 16.32 -2.78 3.39
N PHE A 50 15.54 -2.29 2.45
CA PHE A 50 14.13 -1.95 2.59
C PHE A 50 13.30 -2.79 1.63
N THR A 51 11.99 -2.81 1.85
CA THR A 51 11.04 -3.49 0.96
C THR A 51 9.99 -2.50 0.45
N GLU A 52 9.67 -2.60 -0.84
CA GLU A 52 8.64 -1.79 -1.50
C GLU A 52 7.68 -2.66 -2.31
N MET A 53 6.58 -2.05 -2.75
CA MET A 53 5.67 -2.68 -3.71
C MET A 53 6.40 -2.98 -5.02
N ASP A 54 6.24 -4.20 -5.54
CA ASP A 54 6.71 -4.53 -6.89
C ASP A 54 5.63 -4.17 -7.91
N VAL A 55 5.62 -2.91 -8.34
CA VAL A 55 4.63 -2.38 -9.30
C VAL A 55 4.62 -3.20 -10.59
N ASP A 56 5.79 -3.58 -11.09
CA ASP A 56 5.92 -4.34 -12.34
C ASP A 56 5.30 -5.73 -12.20
N ALA A 57 5.51 -6.40 -11.06
CA ALA A 57 4.90 -7.70 -10.78
C ALA A 57 3.38 -7.62 -10.65
N VAL A 58 2.84 -6.56 -10.03
CA VAL A 58 1.38 -6.35 -9.93
C VAL A 58 0.77 -6.10 -11.30
N LEU A 59 1.40 -5.23 -12.12
CA LEU A 59 0.95 -4.96 -13.49
C LEU A 59 1.01 -6.22 -14.36
N ALA A 60 2.05 -7.03 -14.22
CA ALA A 60 2.17 -8.31 -14.95
C ALA A 60 1.12 -9.34 -14.50
N ARG A 61 0.78 -9.38 -13.20
CA ARG A 61 -0.28 -10.25 -12.66
C ARG A 61 -1.69 -9.80 -13.05
N HIS A 62 -1.87 -8.50 -13.25
CA HIS A 62 -3.12 -7.87 -13.72
C HIS A 62 -4.39 -8.36 -12.97
N PRO A 63 -4.44 -8.26 -11.63
CA PRO A 63 -5.62 -8.63 -10.85
C PRO A 63 -6.80 -7.68 -11.15
N GLU A 64 -8.04 -8.08 -10.82
CA GLU A 64 -9.16 -7.13 -10.80
C GLU A 64 -8.96 -6.08 -9.70
N VAL A 65 -8.46 -6.50 -8.53
CA VAL A 65 -8.25 -5.61 -7.37
C VAL A 65 -6.88 -5.83 -6.72
N ALA A 66 -6.14 -4.75 -6.50
CA ALA A 66 -4.92 -4.73 -5.72
C ALA A 66 -5.12 -4.06 -4.34
N LEU A 67 -4.64 -4.71 -3.28
CA LEU A 67 -4.60 -4.13 -1.92
C LEU A 67 -3.25 -3.45 -1.72
N VAL A 68 -3.27 -2.13 -1.46
CA VAL A 68 -2.07 -1.29 -1.34
C VAL A 68 -2.14 -0.45 -0.08
N ASP A 69 -1.42 -0.83 0.96
CA ASP A 69 -1.42 -0.15 2.26
C ASP A 69 -0.55 1.13 2.26
N GLU A 70 -0.90 2.09 3.13
CA GLU A 70 -0.20 3.36 3.32
C GLU A 70 -0.07 4.21 2.03
N LEU A 71 -1.19 4.66 1.46
CA LEU A 71 -1.21 5.57 0.31
C LEU A 71 -0.26 6.79 0.40
N PRO A 72 -0.10 7.47 1.55
CA PRO A 72 0.76 8.66 1.63
C PRO A 72 2.26 8.34 1.71
N HIS A 73 2.66 7.07 1.68
CA HIS A 73 4.05 6.65 1.82
C HIS A 73 4.98 7.28 0.77
N THR A 74 6.17 7.67 1.22
CA THR A 74 7.28 8.10 0.35
C THR A 74 8.14 6.90 0.06
N ASN A 75 8.19 6.52 -1.22
CA ASN A 75 8.90 5.33 -1.65
C ASN A 75 10.40 5.48 -1.41
N ILE A 76 11.06 4.37 -1.12
CA ILE A 76 12.51 4.34 -0.91
C ILE A 76 13.24 4.81 -2.18
N PRO A 77 14.27 5.69 -2.09
CA PRO A 77 15.04 6.10 -3.26
C PRO A 77 15.59 4.91 -4.05
N GLY A 78 15.45 4.96 -5.37
CA GLY A 78 15.69 3.81 -6.27
C GLY A 78 14.41 3.07 -6.67
N SER A 79 13.27 3.40 -6.04
CA SER A 79 11.93 3.00 -6.52
C SER A 79 11.57 3.66 -7.85
N ARG A 80 10.60 3.05 -8.53
CA ARG A 80 10.04 3.54 -9.82
C ARG A 80 9.47 4.95 -9.68
N ASN A 81 8.62 5.16 -8.67
CA ASN A 81 8.04 6.45 -8.35
C ASN A 81 8.49 6.94 -6.97
N THR A 82 8.34 8.24 -6.74
CA THR A 82 8.70 8.89 -5.47
C THR A 82 7.66 8.68 -4.37
N LYS A 83 6.38 8.51 -4.73
CA LYS A 83 5.26 8.39 -3.78
C LYS A 83 4.39 7.20 -4.14
N ARG A 84 3.86 6.50 -3.13
CA ARG A 84 3.02 5.32 -3.35
C ARG A 84 1.71 5.62 -4.09
N TRP A 85 1.15 6.82 -3.93
CA TRP A 85 -0.02 7.24 -4.70
C TRP A 85 0.25 7.27 -6.21
N GLN A 86 1.50 7.53 -6.64
CA GLN A 86 1.88 7.48 -8.06
C GLN A 86 1.90 6.04 -8.56
N ASP A 87 2.37 5.09 -7.74
CA ASP A 87 2.28 3.67 -8.08
C ASP A 87 0.82 3.23 -8.23
N VAL A 88 -0.06 3.70 -7.32
CA VAL A 88 -1.50 3.45 -7.39
C VAL A 88 -2.11 4.05 -8.67
N GLU A 89 -1.71 5.25 -9.09
CA GLU A 89 -2.14 5.83 -10.36
C GLU A 89 -1.75 4.96 -11.56
N GLU A 90 -0.56 4.35 -11.55
CA GLU A 90 -0.15 3.42 -12.61
C GLU A 90 -1.03 2.15 -12.64
N LEU A 91 -1.35 1.59 -11.48
CA LEU A 91 -2.26 0.44 -11.39
C LEU A 91 -3.66 0.78 -11.91
N LEU A 92 -4.20 1.93 -11.49
CA LEU A 92 -5.50 2.42 -11.95
C LEU A 92 -5.50 2.70 -13.46
N ALA A 93 -4.42 3.27 -14.00
CA ALA A 93 -4.27 3.51 -15.44
C ALA A 93 -4.23 2.21 -16.26
N ALA A 94 -3.77 1.11 -15.66
CA ALA A 94 -3.83 -0.23 -16.24
C ALA A 94 -5.20 -0.92 -16.09
N GLY A 95 -6.17 -0.29 -15.41
CA GLY A 95 -7.50 -0.85 -15.18
C GLY A 95 -7.60 -1.78 -13.97
N ILE A 96 -6.63 -1.74 -13.06
CA ILE A 96 -6.64 -2.50 -11.81
C ILE A 96 -7.27 -1.62 -10.73
N ASP A 97 -8.38 -2.06 -10.12
CA ASP A 97 -8.97 -1.35 -8.97
C ASP A 97 -8.03 -1.43 -7.76
N VAL A 98 -7.99 -0.37 -6.95
CA VAL A 98 -7.12 -0.34 -5.76
C VAL A 98 -7.93 -0.09 -4.49
N ILE A 99 -7.74 -0.97 -3.51
CA ILE A 99 -8.17 -0.72 -2.12
C ILE A 99 -6.94 -0.32 -1.33
N SER A 100 -6.99 0.86 -0.72
CA SER A 100 -5.87 1.41 0.04
C SER A 100 -6.24 1.83 1.46
N THR A 101 -5.24 2.20 2.24
CA THR A 101 -5.39 2.82 3.55
C THR A 101 -4.68 4.16 3.60
N VAL A 102 -5.24 5.10 4.33
CA VAL A 102 -4.63 6.39 4.61
C VAL A 102 -5.01 6.80 6.02
N ASN A 103 -4.04 7.30 6.78
CA ASN A 103 -4.35 7.98 8.03
C ASN A 103 -4.72 9.43 7.71
N ILE A 104 -5.82 9.90 8.31
CA ILE A 104 -6.37 11.25 8.15
C ILE A 104 -5.33 12.37 8.37
N GLN A 105 -4.28 12.11 9.17
CA GLN A 105 -3.20 13.06 9.41
C GLN A 105 -2.39 13.45 8.15
N HIS A 106 -2.43 12.61 7.11
CA HIS A 106 -1.72 12.85 5.85
C HIS A 106 -2.60 13.53 4.79
N LEU A 107 -3.81 13.96 5.15
CA LEU A 107 -4.60 14.79 4.27
C LEU A 107 -4.12 16.24 4.38
N GLU A 108 -3.64 16.80 3.27
CA GLU A 108 -3.10 18.16 3.20
C GLU A 108 -4.03 19.19 3.86
N SER A 109 -5.34 19.10 3.56
CA SER A 109 -6.38 19.97 4.13
C SER A 109 -6.49 19.98 5.66
N LEU A 110 -5.92 18.98 6.35
CA LEU A 110 -5.98 18.81 7.80
C LEU A 110 -4.62 19.02 8.49
N GLY A 111 -3.56 19.33 7.73
CA GLY A 111 -2.21 19.47 8.26
C GLY A 111 -2.11 20.48 9.41
N ASP A 112 -2.63 21.69 9.21
CA ASP A 112 -2.60 22.76 10.22
C ASP A 112 -3.39 22.39 11.49
N VAL A 113 -4.54 21.72 11.32
CA VAL A 113 -5.38 21.28 12.45
C VAL A 113 -4.65 20.20 13.26
N VAL A 114 -4.05 19.22 12.59
CA VAL A 114 -3.29 18.15 13.23
C VAL A 114 -2.06 18.70 13.96
N GLU A 115 -1.32 19.62 13.34
CA GLU A 115 -0.17 20.28 13.97
C GLU A 115 -0.60 21.07 15.20
N SER A 116 -1.71 21.82 15.14
CA SER A 116 -2.22 22.59 16.27
C SER A 116 -2.59 21.73 17.49
N ILE A 117 -3.06 20.49 17.26
CA ILE A 117 -3.50 19.57 18.31
C ILE A 117 -2.33 18.74 18.84
N THR A 118 -1.49 18.23 17.94
CA THR A 118 -0.44 17.25 18.29
C THR A 118 0.93 17.89 18.54
N GLY A 119 1.13 19.13 18.08
CA GLY A 119 2.43 19.80 18.05
C GLY A 119 3.41 19.20 17.03
N ILE A 120 2.96 18.26 16.20
CA ILE A 120 3.79 17.56 15.22
C ILE A 120 3.35 18.00 13.82
N ARG A 121 4.28 18.65 13.10
CA ARG A 121 4.10 18.94 11.68
C ARG A 121 4.34 17.68 10.86
N GLN A 122 3.32 17.22 10.16
CA GLN A 122 3.46 16.12 9.22
C GLN A 122 4.30 16.59 8.02
N GLN A 123 5.31 15.81 7.65
CA GLN A 123 6.08 16.00 6.42
C GLN A 123 5.61 14.93 5.44
N GLU A 124 5.24 15.35 4.22
CA GLU A 124 4.93 14.45 3.12
C GLU A 124 6.19 13.82 2.51
#